data_AF-A0A5B0VE13-F1
#
_entry.id   AF-A0A5B0VE13-F1
#
_cell.length_a   1.000
_cell.length_b   1.000
_cell.length_c   1.000
_cell.angle_alpha   90.00
_cell.angle_beta   90.00
_cell.angle_gamma   90.00
#
_symmetry.space_group_name_H-M   'P 1'
#
loop_
_entity.id
_entity.type
_entity.pdbx_description
1 polymer ?
#
loop_
_entity_poly.entity_id
_entity_poly.type
_entity_poly.pdbx_seq_one_letter_code
_entity_poly.pdbx_strand_id
1 'polypeptide(L)'
;MLIMKGMITALCLLMTACSSYQTSEEEIIWRFQVATPKHYDVWVEHLEFERSGVRHWWHPVGGMSCCWKGPDGPTGVLGRMEPFPNFVAIQWFSFAEQVFYQRLIEIPSEWKEQMRALAPMVTHVDVRMRPRYILAFGLAPGGEIVVWMKNQIGNEVELARFQANEIAGDKSAYQARTESYLQEHGGYLKQHGIPTTGW
;
A
#
# COMPACT_ATOMS: atom_id res chain seq x y z
N MET A 1 -51.74 12.54 69.94
CA MET A 1 -52.12 13.56 68.93
C MET A 1 -50.82 14.16 68.42
N LEU A 2 -50.31 13.67 67.28
CA LEU A 2 -50.05 14.44 66.05
C LEU A 2 -49.12 15.65 66.30
N ILE A 3 -47.95 15.85 65.67
CA ILE A 3 -47.68 15.83 64.22
C ILE A 3 -46.19 15.58 63.95
N MET A 4 -45.94 14.73 62.96
CA MET A 4 -44.69 14.42 62.26
C MET A 4 -44.28 15.54 61.28
N LYS A 5 -43.03 16.03 61.33
CA LYS A 5 -42.29 16.66 60.21
C LYS A 5 -40.80 16.39 60.46
N GLY A 6 -40.15 15.42 59.84
CA GLY A 6 -40.00 15.28 58.40
C GLY A 6 -38.62 15.81 58.00
N MET A 7 -37.56 15.15 58.49
CA MET A 7 -36.18 15.39 58.06
C MET A 7 -35.97 14.59 56.77
N ILE A 8 -36.06 15.26 55.62
CA ILE A 8 -35.68 14.67 54.33
C ILE A 8 -34.52 15.49 53.80
N THR A 9 -33.33 14.97 54.06
CA THR A 9 -32.06 15.44 53.52
C THR A 9 -32.11 15.31 52.01
N ALA A 10 -32.04 16.44 51.29
CA ALA A 10 -31.99 16.46 49.84
C ALA A 10 -30.66 15.86 49.37
N LEU A 11 -30.69 14.59 48.97
CA LEU A 11 -29.57 13.88 48.35
C LEU A 11 -29.51 14.30 46.88
N CYS A 12 -28.72 15.34 46.57
CA CYS A 12 -28.34 15.68 45.21
C CYS A 12 -27.48 14.55 44.63
N LEU A 13 -28.12 13.58 43.97
CA LEU A 13 -27.50 12.64 43.04
C LEU A 13 -26.95 13.44 41.85
N LEU A 14 -25.71 13.92 41.99
CA LEU A 14 -24.90 14.38 40.87
C LEU A 14 -24.59 13.15 40.02
N MET A 15 -25.46 12.88 39.05
CA MET A 15 -25.17 12.00 37.92
C MET A 15 -24.10 12.71 37.08
N THR A 16 -22.83 12.59 37.50
CA THR A 16 -21.69 12.81 36.60
C THR A 16 -21.75 11.70 35.55
N ALA A 17 -22.48 11.95 34.47
CA ALA A 17 -22.32 11.22 33.23
C ALA A 17 -20.90 11.54 32.72
N CYS A 18 -19.92 10.76 33.17
CA CYS A 18 -18.67 10.64 32.45
C CYS A 18 -19.05 10.09 31.09
N SER A 19 -19.14 10.96 30.09
CA SER A 19 -19.11 10.55 28.69
C SER A 19 -17.71 9.98 28.47
N SER A 20 -17.52 8.71 28.79
CA SER A 20 -16.43 7.93 28.20
C SER A 20 -16.72 7.94 26.71
N TYR A 21 -16.12 8.88 26.00
CA TYR A 21 -16.00 8.81 24.55
C TYR A 21 -15.14 7.58 24.29
N GLN A 22 -15.79 6.42 24.18
CA GLN A 22 -15.18 5.25 23.58
C GLN A 22 -14.94 5.66 22.14
N THR A 23 -13.75 6.18 21.85
CA THR A 23 -13.16 6.00 20.54
C THR A 23 -13.10 4.48 20.38
N SER A 24 -14.11 3.88 19.75
CA SER A 24 -13.91 2.60 19.12
C SER A 24 -12.67 2.81 18.26
N GLU A 25 -11.56 2.13 18.55
CA GLU A 25 -10.47 2.07 17.59
C GLU A 25 -11.11 1.54 16.31
N GLU A 26 -11.34 2.44 15.33
CA GLU A 26 -11.88 2.02 14.05
C GLU A 26 -10.92 0.96 13.52
N GLU A 27 -11.46 -0.23 13.27
CA GLU A 27 -10.69 -1.36 12.77
C GLU A 27 -9.90 -0.92 11.54
N ILE A 28 -8.57 -0.95 11.64
CA ILE A 28 -7.70 -0.52 10.55
C ILE A 28 -7.73 -1.59 9.47
N ILE A 29 -8.25 -1.24 8.30
CA ILE A 29 -8.22 -2.11 7.11
C ILE A 29 -6.88 -1.91 6.40
N TRP A 30 -5.98 -2.88 6.54
CA TRP A 30 -4.68 -2.85 5.87
C TRP A 30 -4.84 -3.07 4.36
N ARG A 31 -4.08 -2.30 3.58
CA ARG A 31 -4.14 -2.30 2.12
C ARG A 31 -2.75 -2.44 1.53
N PHE A 32 -2.69 -3.05 0.35
CA PHE A 32 -1.52 -2.98 -0.50
C PHE A 32 -1.77 -1.99 -1.62
N GLN A 33 -0.71 -1.39 -2.14
CA GLN A 33 -0.74 -0.67 -3.41
C GLN A 33 0.44 -1.10 -4.26
N VAL A 34 0.29 -1.15 -5.58
CA VAL A 34 1.41 -1.36 -6.50
C VAL A 34 1.56 -0.13 -7.37
N ALA A 35 2.80 0.31 -7.60
CA ALA A 35 3.13 1.47 -8.41
C ALA A 35 4.29 1.15 -9.35
N THR A 36 4.37 1.86 -10.48
CA THR A 36 5.52 1.78 -11.40
C THR A 36 5.93 3.19 -11.86
N PRO A 37 7.20 3.44 -12.23
CA PRO A 37 7.59 4.70 -12.83
C PRO A 37 6.89 4.97 -14.16
N LYS A 38 6.65 6.24 -14.46
CA LYS A 38 6.09 6.65 -15.75
C LYS A 38 7.04 6.24 -16.88
N HIS A 39 6.50 5.73 -17.99
CA HIS A 39 7.22 5.21 -19.16
C HIS A 39 7.90 3.85 -18.96
N TYR A 40 7.86 3.28 -17.76
CA TYR A 40 8.47 1.98 -17.46
C TYR A 40 7.38 1.00 -17.06
N ASP A 41 6.46 0.79 -18.00
CA ASP A 41 5.27 -0.02 -17.79
C ASP A 41 5.65 -1.47 -17.52
N VAL A 42 4.80 -2.12 -16.72
CA VAL A 42 4.98 -3.52 -16.33
C VAL A 42 3.68 -4.29 -16.52
N TRP A 43 3.79 -5.60 -16.65
CA TRP A 43 2.68 -6.52 -16.46
C TRP A 43 2.94 -7.39 -15.25
N VAL A 44 2.18 -7.19 -14.17
CA VAL A 44 2.32 -7.98 -12.94
C VAL A 44 1.50 -9.27 -13.09
N GLU A 45 2.21 -10.39 -13.19
CA GLU A 45 1.61 -11.73 -13.36
C GLU A 45 1.12 -12.29 -12.03
N HIS A 46 1.97 -12.16 -11.00
CA HIS A 46 1.71 -12.71 -9.67
C HIS A 46 1.90 -11.62 -8.62
N LEU A 47 0.86 -11.41 -7.84
CA LEU A 47 0.93 -10.73 -6.56
C LEU A 47 0.23 -11.62 -5.55
N GLU A 48 1.03 -12.26 -4.71
CA GLU A 48 0.57 -13.26 -3.75
C GLU A 48 0.96 -12.85 -2.34
N PHE A 49 0.10 -13.20 -1.40
CA PHE A 49 0.21 -12.86 0.01
C PHE A 49 0.07 -14.14 0.83
N GLU A 50 0.90 -14.25 1.84
CA GLU A 50 0.85 -15.36 2.78
C GLU A 50 0.82 -14.81 4.21
N ARG A 51 -0.08 -15.39 5.00
CA ARG A 51 -0.03 -15.37 6.45
C ARG A 51 0.07 -16.82 6.92
N SER A 52 1.28 -17.23 7.30
CA SER A 52 1.57 -18.62 7.66
C SER A 52 0.57 -19.19 8.67
N GLY A 53 0.02 -20.36 8.34
CA GLY A 53 -0.96 -21.06 9.18
C GLY A 53 -2.36 -20.43 9.19
N VAL A 54 -2.59 -19.35 8.44
CA VAL A 54 -3.88 -18.66 8.37
C VAL A 54 -4.44 -18.67 6.96
N ARG A 55 -3.72 -18.07 6.00
CA ARG A 55 -4.24 -17.91 4.64
C ARG A 55 -3.14 -17.59 3.62
N HIS A 56 -3.27 -18.21 2.46
CA HIS A 56 -2.66 -17.78 1.20
C HIS A 56 -3.72 -17.13 0.29
N TRP A 57 -3.40 -16.03 -0.38
CA TRP A 57 -4.28 -15.43 -1.40
C TRP A 57 -3.50 -14.61 -2.40
N TRP A 58 -4.14 -14.27 -3.53
CA TRP A 58 -3.52 -13.52 -4.61
C TRP A 58 -4.43 -12.39 -5.08
N HIS A 59 -3.87 -11.45 -5.85
CA HIS A 59 -4.62 -10.37 -6.49
C HIS A 59 -4.24 -10.25 -7.98
N PRO A 60 -5.22 -10.20 -8.90
CA PRO A 60 -4.94 -9.92 -10.31
C PRO A 60 -4.55 -8.44 -10.44
N VAL A 61 -3.29 -8.16 -10.78
CA VAL A 61 -2.81 -6.79 -10.99
C VAL A 61 -2.80 -6.46 -12.48
N GLY A 62 -2.11 -7.24 -13.30
CA GLY A 62 -2.06 -7.05 -14.74
C GLY A 62 -1.20 -5.86 -15.18
N GLY A 63 -1.57 -5.23 -16.29
CA GLY A 63 -0.84 -4.11 -16.87
C GLY A 63 -0.91 -2.86 -16.01
N MET A 64 0.24 -2.24 -15.78
CA MET A 64 0.36 -1.01 -15.02
C MET A 64 1.27 -0.01 -15.72
N SER A 65 0.85 1.24 -15.68
CA SER A 65 1.63 2.39 -16.12
C SER A 65 1.47 3.50 -15.09
N CYS A 66 2.58 4.02 -14.56
CA CYS A 66 2.58 5.10 -13.57
C CYS A 66 1.80 4.73 -12.26
N CYS A 67 1.93 5.45 -11.13
CA CYS A 67 2.83 6.56 -10.88
C CYS A 67 3.66 6.31 -9.63
N TRP A 68 4.98 6.28 -9.78
CA TRP A 68 5.95 6.03 -8.71
C TRP A 68 6.10 7.17 -7.70
N LYS A 69 6.23 8.42 -8.18
CA LYS A 69 6.50 9.59 -7.34
C LYS A 69 5.89 10.86 -7.92
N GLY A 70 5.80 11.89 -7.08
CA GLY A 70 5.34 13.22 -7.45
C GLY A 70 3.87 13.45 -7.06
N PRO A 71 3.18 14.43 -7.67
CA PRO A 71 1.81 14.79 -7.27
C PRO A 71 0.82 13.64 -7.45
N ASP A 72 1.15 12.67 -8.30
CA ASP A 72 0.30 11.52 -8.62
C ASP A 72 0.76 10.21 -7.97
N GLY A 73 1.85 10.17 -7.18
CA GLY A 73 2.42 8.90 -6.71
C GLY A 73 3.16 8.93 -5.37
N PRO A 74 3.39 7.76 -4.73
CA PRO A 74 3.16 6.42 -5.26
C PRO A 74 1.66 6.04 -5.34
N THR A 75 1.20 5.64 -6.52
CA THR A 75 -0.18 5.20 -6.75
C THR A 75 -0.26 4.17 -7.89
N GLY A 76 -1.37 3.44 -7.92
CA GLY A 76 -1.68 2.40 -8.90
C GLY A 76 -2.72 1.44 -8.33
N VAL A 77 -2.62 0.15 -8.66
CA VAL A 77 -3.57 -0.87 -8.21
C VAL A 77 -3.58 -0.96 -6.68
N LEU A 78 -4.76 -0.78 -6.07
CA LEU A 78 -4.99 -0.76 -4.64
C LEU A 78 -5.95 -1.90 -4.26
N GLY A 79 -5.60 -2.67 -3.24
CA GLY A 79 -6.47 -3.73 -2.74
C GLY A 79 -6.37 -3.93 -1.24
N ARG A 80 -7.23 -4.81 -0.71
CA ARG A 80 -7.17 -5.22 0.70
C ARG A 80 -6.02 -6.22 0.88
N MET A 81 -5.34 -6.12 2.02
CA MET A 81 -4.20 -6.98 2.39
C MET A 81 -4.46 -7.61 3.76
N GLU A 82 -5.65 -8.19 3.92
CA GLU A 82 -6.09 -8.82 5.17
C GLU A 82 -6.24 -10.34 5.00
N PRO A 83 -5.71 -11.15 5.94
CA PRO A 83 -4.94 -10.74 7.13
C PRO A 83 -3.60 -10.07 6.79
N PHE A 84 -3.05 -9.24 7.67
CA PHE A 84 -1.71 -8.65 7.41
C PHE A 84 -0.65 -9.76 7.22
N PRO A 85 -0.01 -9.85 6.03
CA PRO A 85 0.83 -10.97 5.64
C PRO A 85 2.16 -10.97 6.38
N ASN A 86 2.82 -12.13 6.42
CA ASN A 86 4.24 -12.25 6.75
C ASN A 86 5.10 -12.52 5.51
N PHE A 87 4.52 -12.84 4.34
CA PHE A 87 5.22 -12.83 3.06
C PHE A 87 4.40 -12.24 1.93
N VAL A 88 5.10 -11.61 0.99
CA VAL A 88 4.55 -11.16 -0.30
C VAL A 88 5.45 -11.66 -1.42
N ALA A 89 4.87 -12.37 -2.39
CA ALA A 89 5.57 -12.76 -3.61
C ALA A 89 5.05 -11.90 -4.78
N ILE A 90 6.00 -11.32 -5.53
CA ILE A 90 5.68 -10.48 -6.69
C ILE A 90 6.49 -10.97 -7.89
N GLN A 91 5.81 -11.15 -9.02
CA GLN A 91 6.42 -11.42 -10.32
C GLN A 91 5.83 -10.50 -11.38
N TRP A 92 6.67 -9.91 -12.21
CA TRP A 92 6.24 -9.03 -13.28
C TRP A 92 7.14 -9.10 -14.51
N PHE A 93 6.57 -8.76 -15.66
CA PHE A 93 7.27 -8.52 -16.90
C PHE A 93 7.52 -7.01 -17.06
N SER A 94 8.77 -6.60 -17.24
CA SER A 94 9.16 -5.22 -17.60
C SER A 94 9.08 -5.06 -19.12
N PHE A 95 8.22 -4.17 -19.63
CA PHE A 95 8.12 -3.94 -21.07
C PHE A 95 9.35 -3.25 -21.65
N ALA A 96 9.97 -2.35 -20.87
CA ALA A 96 11.17 -1.62 -21.27
C ALA A 96 12.35 -2.58 -21.52
N GLU A 97 12.54 -3.54 -20.60
CA GLU A 97 13.68 -4.45 -20.61
C GLU A 97 13.35 -5.78 -21.29
N GLN A 98 12.06 -6.09 -21.44
CA GLN A 98 11.54 -7.38 -21.88
C GLN A 98 12.07 -8.54 -21.02
N VAL A 99 12.11 -8.33 -19.70
CA VAL A 99 12.62 -9.26 -18.69
C VAL A 99 11.53 -9.55 -17.66
N PHE A 100 11.51 -10.78 -17.15
CA PHE A 100 10.69 -11.15 -16.01
C PHE A 100 11.50 -11.02 -14.73
N TYR A 101 10.91 -10.36 -13.74
CA TYR A 101 11.46 -10.23 -12.40
C TYR A 101 10.58 -10.95 -11.40
N GLN A 102 11.20 -11.57 -10.39
CA GLN A 102 10.49 -12.20 -9.29
C GLN A 102 11.17 -11.94 -7.95
N ARG A 103 10.37 -11.73 -6.91
CA ARG A 103 10.84 -11.64 -5.53
C ARG A 103 9.84 -12.22 -4.53
N LEU A 104 10.36 -12.96 -3.56
CA LEU A 104 9.69 -13.22 -2.29
C LEU A 104 10.23 -12.23 -1.24
N ILE A 105 9.32 -11.53 -0.58
CA ILE A 105 9.59 -10.51 0.44
C ILE A 105 9.02 -11.01 1.76
N GLU A 106 9.86 -11.13 2.78
CA GLU A 106 9.41 -11.29 4.16
C GLU A 106 8.92 -9.93 4.67
N ILE A 107 7.73 -9.90 5.26
CA ILE A 107 7.12 -8.69 5.81
C ILE A 107 7.30 -8.69 7.33
N PRO A 108 8.19 -7.84 7.88
CA PRO A 108 8.42 -7.76 9.30
C PRO A 108 7.16 -7.31 10.05
N SER A 109 6.91 -7.90 11.21
CA SER A 109 5.75 -7.53 12.04
C SER A 109 5.83 -6.07 12.53
N GLU A 110 7.04 -5.54 12.64
CA GLU A 110 7.37 -4.18 13.02
C GLU A 110 6.84 -3.16 12.01
N TRP A 111 6.72 -3.53 10.72
CA TRP A 111 6.13 -2.63 9.72
C TRP A 111 4.67 -2.36 10.03
N LYS A 112 3.91 -3.38 10.47
CA LYS A 112 2.52 -3.22 10.88
C LYS A 112 2.39 -2.22 12.04
N GLU A 113 3.30 -2.30 13.00
CA GLU A 113 3.32 -1.40 14.15
C GLU A 113 3.74 0.03 13.76
N GLN A 114 4.74 0.19 12.88
CA GLN A 114 5.09 1.50 12.33
C GLN A 114 3.95 2.13 11.52
N MET A 115 3.21 1.32 10.77
CA MET A 115 2.05 1.75 9.98
C MET A 115 0.89 2.26 10.85
N ARG A 116 0.85 1.94 12.15
CA ARG A 116 -0.12 2.54 13.09
C ARG A 116 0.14 4.01 13.37
N ALA A 117 1.36 4.51 13.10
CA ALA A 117 1.69 5.91 13.30
C ALA A 117 0.77 6.81 12.47
N LEU A 118 0.18 7.82 13.13
CA LEU A 118 -0.76 8.72 12.50
C LEU A 118 -0.03 9.67 11.53
N ALA A 119 -0.64 9.87 10.37
CA ALA A 119 -0.24 10.85 9.37
C ALA A 119 -1.46 11.69 8.94
N PRO A 120 -1.25 12.97 8.57
CA PRO A 120 -2.33 13.81 8.08
C PRO A 120 -2.88 13.28 6.76
N MET A 121 -4.19 13.12 6.70
CA MET A 121 -4.97 12.79 5.51
C MET A 121 -5.92 13.96 5.24
N VAL A 122 -5.66 14.69 4.16
CA VAL A 122 -6.49 15.82 3.72
C VAL A 122 -7.74 15.30 3.02
N THR A 123 -8.91 15.75 3.48
CA THR A 123 -10.21 15.51 2.85
C THR A 123 -10.74 16.82 2.25
N HIS A 124 -11.88 16.78 1.56
CA HIS A 124 -12.55 17.99 1.07
C HIS A 124 -13.08 18.88 2.22
N VAL A 125 -13.13 18.37 3.45
CA VAL A 125 -13.76 19.04 4.60
C VAL A 125 -12.72 19.45 5.65
N ASP A 126 -11.77 18.58 5.94
CA ASP A 126 -10.85 18.69 7.07
C ASP A 126 -9.54 17.93 6.83
N VAL A 127 -8.61 18.05 7.79
CA VAL A 127 -7.42 17.19 7.88
C VAL A 127 -7.64 16.21 9.02
N ARG A 128 -7.52 14.91 8.72
CA ARG A 128 -7.69 13.83 9.71
C ARG A 128 -6.36 13.14 9.96
N MET A 129 -6.04 12.90 11.22
CA MET A 129 -4.88 12.09 11.58
C MET A 129 -5.28 10.61 11.55
N ARG A 130 -4.72 9.85 10.61
CA ARG A 130 -5.06 8.44 10.38
C ARG A 130 -3.80 7.58 10.29
N PRO A 131 -3.85 6.29 10.68
CA PRO A 131 -2.74 5.35 10.44
C PRO A 131 -2.31 5.33 8.97
N ARG A 132 -1.04 5.03 8.70
CA ARG A 132 -0.53 4.74 7.36
C ARG A 132 -0.94 3.33 6.93
N TYR A 133 -2.21 3.16 6.59
CA TYR A 133 -2.82 1.85 6.34
C TYR A 133 -2.49 1.21 4.98
N ILE A 134 -1.67 1.85 4.14
CA ILE A 134 -1.26 1.35 2.82
C ILE A 134 0.21 0.96 2.84
N LEU A 135 0.52 -0.27 2.46
CA LEU A 135 1.86 -0.73 2.09
C LEU A 135 2.00 -0.70 0.57
N ALA A 136 2.76 0.25 0.03
CA ALA A 136 2.94 0.45 -1.40
C ALA A 136 4.23 -0.23 -1.89
N PHE A 137 4.13 -1.03 -2.95
CA PHE A 137 5.23 -1.70 -3.62
C PHE A 137 5.48 -1.01 -4.96
N GLY A 138 6.56 -0.25 -5.06
CA GLY A 138 7.04 0.28 -6.32
C GLY A 138 7.84 -0.78 -7.05
N LEU A 139 7.51 -1.05 -8.31
CA LEU A 139 8.28 -1.91 -9.21
C LEU A 139 8.99 -1.03 -10.25
N ALA A 140 10.32 -1.05 -10.29
CA ALA A 140 11.11 -0.23 -11.19
C ALA A 140 12.03 -1.09 -12.09
N PRO A 141 12.51 -0.53 -13.22
CA PRO A 141 13.52 -1.18 -14.05
C PRO A 141 14.77 -1.60 -13.28
N GLY A 142 15.46 -2.61 -13.81
CA GLY A 142 16.56 -3.27 -13.13
C GLY A 142 16.11 -4.22 -12.01
N GLY A 143 14.80 -4.41 -11.80
CA GLY A 143 14.25 -5.28 -10.76
C GLY A 143 14.22 -4.65 -9.35
N GLU A 144 14.37 -3.33 -9.24
CA GLU A 144 14.29 -2.64 -7.96
C GLU A 144 12.84 -2.59 -7.45
N ILE A 145 12.67 -2.95 -6.17
CA ILE A 145 11.41 -2.81 -5.44
C ILE A 145 11.64 -1.82 -4.30
N VAL A 146 10.83 -0.77 -4.23
CA VAL A 146 10.82 0.14 -3.08
C VAL A 146 9.49 0.00 -2.36
N VAL A 147 9.55 -0.15 -1.04
CA VAL A 147 8.36 -0.32 -0.21
C VAL A 147 8.14 0.92 0.63
N TRP A 148 6.94 1.49 0.57
CA TRP A 148 6.54 2.62 1.40
C TRP A 148 5.32 2.29 2.26
N MET A 149 5.22 2.91 3.43
CA MET A 149 3.95 3.06 4.15
C MET A 149 3.37 4.45 3.91
N LYS A 150 2.05 4.55 3.73
CA LYS A 150 1.35 5.84 3.62
C LYS A 150 -0.15 5.73 3.94
N ASN A 151 -0.84 6.86 4.01
CA ASN A 151 -2.30 6.90 3.87
C ASN A 151 -2.78 7.82 2.74
N GLN A 152 -1.91 8.70 2.25
CA GLN A 152 -2.17 9.64 1.16
C GLN A 152 -0.86 9.88 0.40
N ILE A 153 -0.94 10.32 -0.86
CA ILE A 153 0.23 10.79 -1.61
C ILE A 153 0.83 12.01 -0.88
N GLY A 154 2.15 12.06 -0.75
CA GLY A 154 2.91 13.12 -0.09
C GLY A 154 3.22 12.87 1.39
N ASN A 155 2.79 11.74 1.96
CA ASN A 155 3.14 11.34 3.33
C ASN A 155 3.75 9.94 3.46
N GLU A 156 4.18 9.40 2.32
CA GLU A 156 4.93 8.16 2.22
C GLU A 156 6.23 8.19 3.04
N VAL A 157 6.50 7.06 3.68
CA VAL A 157 7.76 6.80 4.38
C VAL A 157 8.31 5.51 3.80
N GLU A 158 9.53 5.57 3.26
CA GLU A 158 10.23 4.41 2.73
C GLU A 158 10.60 3.46 3.88
N LEU A 159 10.27 2.18 3.73
CA LEU A 159 10.53 1.13 4.70
C LEU A 159 11.74 0.29 4.31
N ALA A 160 11.85 -0.07 3.03
CA ALA A 160 12.91 -0.93 2.52
C ALA A 160 13.02 -0.87 1.00
N ARG A 161 14.17 -1.31 0.51
CA ARG A 161 14.44 -1.59 -0.90
C ARG A 161 14.86 -3.04 -1.07
N PHE A 162 14.43 -3.64 -2.18
CA PHE A 162 14.78 -5.01 -2.54
C PHE A 162 15.21 -5.09 -3.99
N GLN A 163 16.01 -6.11 -4.28
CA GLN A 163 16.40 -6.48 -5.63
C GLN A 163 15.69 -7.78 -6.00
N ALA A 164 14.89 -7.75 -7.06
CA ALA A 164 14.28 -8.93 -7.65
C ALA A 164 15.27 -9.69 -8.52
N ASN A 165 15.03 -11.00 -8.67
CA ASN A 165 15.81 -11.85 -9.55
C ASN A 165 15.23 -11.81 -10.95
N GLU A 166 16.09 -11.76 -11.96
CA GLU A 166 15.68 -12.06 -13.34
C GLU A 166 15.38 -13.54 -13.48
N ILE A 167 14.27 -13.86 -14.14
CA ILE A 167 13.88 -15.25 -14.43
C ILE A 167 13.63 -15.42 -15.93
N ALA A 168 13.82 -16.65 -16.40
CA ALA A 168 13.37 -17.03 -17.73
C ALA A 168 11.84 -17.08 -17.77
N GLY A 169 11.25 -16.69 -18.91
CA GLY A 169 9.81 -16.76 -19.12
C GLY A 169 9.48 -16.63 -20.61
N ASP A 170 8.29 -17.11 -20.99
CA ASP A 170 7.82 -17.01 -22.37
C ASP A 170 7.31 -15.59 -22.66
N LYS A 171 8.03 -14.87 -23.52
CA LYS A 171 7.70 -13.50 -23.92
C LYS A 171 6.62 -13.45 -25.01
N SER A 172 6.27 -14.58 -25.63
CA SER A 172 5.33 -14.64 -26.75
C SER A 172 3.96 -14.07 -26.37
N ALA A 173 3.50 -14.32 -25.14
CA ALA A 173 2.26 -13.80 -24.59
C ALA A 173 2.22 -12.27 -24.46
N TYR A 174 3.38 -11.62 -24.52
CA TYR A 174 3.54 -10.18 -24.36
C TYR A 174 3.84 -9.44 -25.66
N GLN A 175 4.13 -10.14 -26.77
CA GLN A 175 4.64 -9.53 -28.00
C GLN A 175 3.78 -8.34 -28.48
N ALA A 176 2.47 -8.53 -28.65
CA ALA A 176 1.59 -7.46 -29.11
C ALA A 176 1.52 -6.27 -28.13
N ARG A 177 1.59 -6.53 -26.82
CA ARG A 177 1.60 -5.48 -25.79
C ARG A 177 2.94 -4.73 -25.78
N THR A 178 4.05 -5.45 -25.95
CA THR A 178 5.38 -4.87 -26.09
C THR A 178 5.47 -3.97 -27.33
N GLU A 179 4.91 -4.41 -28.47
CA GLU A 179 4.86 -3.59 -29.68
C GLU A 179 4.08 -2.29 -29.46
N SER A 180 2.89 -2.35 -28.84
CA SER A 180 2.11 -1.15 -28.47
C SER A 180 2.88 -0.24 -27.51
N TYR A 181 3.47 -0.81 -26.46
CA TYR A 181 4.30 -0.08 -25.49
C TYR A 181 5.47 0.65 -26.16
N LEU A 182 6.19 -0.01 -27.09
CA LEU A 182 7.32 0.58 -27.78
C LEU A 182 6.90 1.66 -28.79
N GLN A 183 5.68 1.59 -29.35
CA GLN A 183 5.12 2.68 -30.17
C GLN A 183 4.88 3.94 -29.32
N GLU A 184 4.37 3.77 -28.10
CA GLU A 184 4.01 4.88 -27.20
C GLU A 184 5.23 5.46 -26.45
N HIS A 185 6.18 4.61 -26.05
CA HIS A 185 7.28 4.98 -25.16
C HIS A 185 8.67 4.85 -25.76
N GLY A 186 8.81 4.23 -26.94
CA GLY A 186 10.13 3.99 -27.56
C GLY A 186 10.93 5.25 -27.85
N GLY A 187 10.26 6.37 -28.18
CA GLY A 187 10.93 7.67 -28.33
C GLY A 187 11.56 8.16 -27.02
N TYR A 188 10.82 8.04 -25.91
CA TYR A 188 11.31 8.40 -24.58
C TYR A 188 12.50 7.52 -24.17
N LEU A 189 12.38 6.20 -24.36
CA LEU A 189 13.45 5.24 -24.04
C LEU A 189 14.74 5.52 -24.82
N LYS A 190 14.64 5.88 -26.11
CA LYS A 190 15.81 6.25 -26.92
C LYS A 190 16.51 7.50 -26.41
N GLN A 191 15.75 8.46 -25.90
CA GLN A 191 16.29 9.73 -25.42
C GLN A 191 16.86 9.64 -24.00
N HIS A 192 16.22 8.88 -23.11
CA HIS A 192 16.53 8.88 -21.66
C HIS A 192 17.14 7.58 -21.16
N GLY A 193 17.10 6.51 -21.95
CA GLY A 193 17.54 5.17 -21.55
C GLY A 193 16.61 4.51 -20.53
N ILE A 194 17.10 3.40 -19.99
CA ILE A 194 16.42 2.61 -18.95
C ILE A 194 17.33 2.62 -17.71
N PRO A 195 17.06 3.47 -16.70
CA PRO A 195 17.84 3.48 -15.49
C PRO A 195 17.56 2.23 -14.67
N THR A 196 18.58 1.45 -14.35
CA THR A 196 18.46 0.23 -13.54
C THR A 196 18.76 0.46 -12.05
N THR A 197 19.07 1.70 -11.66
CA THR A 197 19.35 2.11 -10.28
C THR A 197 18.92 3.56 -10.05
N GLY A 198 18.73 3.95 -8.78
CA GLY A 198 18.52 5.34 -8.38
C GLY A 198 17.07 5.81 -8.40
N TRP A 199 16.11 4.90 -8.19
CA TRP A 199 14.67 5.17 -8.23
C TRP A 199 14.10 5.84 -6.98
#